data_AF-A0A952I9R3-F1
#
_entry.id   AF-A0A952I9R3-F1
#
_cell.length_a   1.000
_cell.length_b   1.000
_cell.length_c   1.000
_cell.angle_alpha   90.00
_cell.angle_beta   90.00
_cell.angle_gamma   90.00
#
_symmetry.space_group_name_H-M   'P 1'
#
loop_
_entity.id
_entity.type
_entity.pdbx_description
1 polymer ?
#
loop_
_entity_poly.entity_id
_entity_poly.type
_entity_poly.pdbx_seq_one_letter_code
_entity_poly.pdbx_strand_id
1 'polypeptide(L)'
;MKKMNYPSRLLKIESGQQFSSDQVSLFESDTNYKKTLAEKVDKAITQIIDLNENSDGMTYSIELPKGISHNIGDEIKSKVVKELTAYEVRIFTSIVALAQLAKARSELFYLEKINRAYFEVTLTQIFKLMGIAAGRGKKDGDLVKKSLLSLQSKKFIYHEDEQFIVSPLVQIHGYGTEKNIWDTSLKITVDSCFFDFAKSKKHTYFLLPFDINKRLREVNKGRPNVSVELLVKYLYQSKHCSNVSTVEYSHSRLVDIMNLSRYIKNKNYPRIKAAIKKGFETAKAIDLIEKVEESKNMFDELKYVIHFK
;
A
#
# COMPACT_ATOMS: atom_id res chain seq x y z
N MET A 1 20.92 3.36 -12.59
CA MET A 1 19.63 3.87 -12.05
C MET A 1 19.58 3.61 -10.55
N LYS A 2 19.34 4.63 -9.72
CA LYS A 2 19.27 4.46 -8.26
C LYS A 2 18.00 3.63 -7.90
N LYS A 3 18.16 2.57 -7.12
CA LYS A 3 17.07 1.68 -6.66
C LYS A 3 16.94 1.77 -5.14
N MET A 4 15.71 1.66 -4.64
CA MET A 4 15.41 1.57 -3.21
C MET A 4 14.92 0.17 -2.84
N ASN A 5 15.16 -0.24 -1.60
CA ASN A 5 14.66 -1.50 -1.06
C ASN A 5 13.20 -1.30 -0.67
N TYR A 6 12.25 -1.84 -1.43
CA TYR A 6 10.83 -1.76 -1.12
C TYR A 6 10.40 -2.97 -0.27
N PRO A 7 9.86 -2.78 0.94
CA PRO A 7 9.49 -3.89 1.82
C PRO A 7 8.36 -4.75 1.23
N SER A 8 8.58 -6.07 1.17
CA SER A 8 7.57 -7.03 0.71
C SER A 8 6.33 -7.03 1.62
N ARG A 9 6.52 -6.81 2.93
CA ARG A 9 5.40 -6.69 3.89
C ARG A 9 4.51 -5.49 3.60
N LEU A 10 5.10 -4.34 3.27
CA LEU A 10 4.35 -3.14 2.91
C LEU A 10 3.52 -3.38 1.64
N LEU A 11 4.10 -4.03 0.61
CA LEU A 11 3.34 -4.38 -0.60
C LEU A 11 2.15 -5.32 -0.31
N LYS A 12 2.31 -6.28 0.61
CA LYS A 12 1.21 -7.13 1.06
C LYS A 12 0.12 -6.32 1.77
N ILE A 13 0.48 -5.34 2.60
CA ILE A 13 -0.49 -4.44 3.23
C ILE A 13 -1.22 -3.59 2.18
N GLU A 14 -0.50 -3.00 1.24
CA GLU A 14 -1.08 -2.16 0.18
C GLU A 14 -2.05 -2.89 -0.75
N SER A 15 -1.90 -4.20 -0.89
CA SER A 15 -2.75 -5.04 -1.75
C SER A 15 -3.80 -5.84 -1.00
N GLY A 16 -3.86 -5.71 0.33
CA GLY A 16 -4.78 -6.48 1.17
C GLY A 16 -4.43 -7.97 1.29
N GLN A 17 -3.18 -8.36 1.01
CA GLN A 17 -2.70 -9.76 1.01
C GLN A 17 -1.81 -10.06 2.22
N GLN A 18 -2.12 -9.48 3.38
CA GLN A 18 -1.37 -9.71 4.63
C GLN A 18 -1.47 -11.15 5.13
N PHE A 19 -2.56 -11.84 4.80
CA PHE A 19 -2.90 -13.17 5.29
C PHE A 19 -3.09 -14.13 4.11
N SER A 20 -2.65 -15.38 4.28
CA SER A 20 -2.93 -16.45 3.33
C SER A 20 -4.35 -16.98 3.51
N SER A 21 -4.92 -17.65 2.49
CA SER A 21 -6.33 -18.08 2.49
C SER A 21 -6.72 -18.99 3.65
N ASP A 22 -5.78 -19.80 4.13
CA ASP A 22 -5.87 -20.65 5.34
C ASP A 22 -5.85 -19.85 6.65
N GLN A 23 -5.31 -18.64 6.64
CA GLN A 23 -5.34 -17.69 7.76
C GLN A 23 -6.55 -16.75 7.72
N VAL A 24 -7.29 -16.74 6.61
CA VAL A 24 -8.39 -15.80 6.30
C VAL A 24 -9.78 -16.36 6.64
N SER A 25 -9.90 -17.66 6.95
CA SER A 25 -11.13 -18.25 7.52
C SER A 25 -11.32 -17.79 8.98
N LEU A 26 -11.44 -16.48 9.15
CA LEU A 26 -11.33 -15.76 10.42
C LEU A 26 -12.60 -15.82 11.28
N PHE A 27 -13.61 -16.54 10.81
CA PHE A 27 -14.93 -16.58 11.44
C PHE A 27 -15.60 -17.95 11.36
N GLU A 28 -14.82 -18.98 10.99
CA GLU A 28 -15.25 -20.38 11.07
C GLU A 28 -14.38 -21.09 12.14
N SER A 29 -15.00 -21.25 13.32
CA SER A 29 -14.71 -22.12 14.49
C SER A 29 -13.29 -22.31 15.08
N ASP A 30 -13.22 -22.13 16.41
CA ASP A 30 -12.39 -22.83 17.43
C ASP A 30 -10.85 -22.83 17.38
N THR A 31 -10.20 -21.66 17.43
CA THR A 31 -8.85 -21.57 18.04
C THR A 31 -8.66 -20.24 18.78
N ASN A 32 -8.00 -20.23 19.94
CA ASN A 32 -7.76 -19.03 20.77
C ASN A 32 -7.13 -17.86 19.99
N TYR A 33 -6.27 -18.16 19.01
CA TYR A 33 -5.63 -17.19 18.12
C TYR A 33 -6.63 -16.38 17.27
N LYS A 34 -7.76 -16.99 16.88
CA LYS A 34 -8.85 -16.34 16.13
C LYS A 34 -9.60 -15.31 16.97
N LYS A 35 -9.84 -15.61 18.26
CA LYS A 35 -10.53 -14.73 19.21
C LYS A 35 -9.74 -13.44 19.45
N THR A 36 -8.43 -13.54 19.66
CA THR A 36 -7.57 -12.37 19.90
C THR A 36 -7.54 -11.39 18.73
N LEU A 37 -7.55 -11.87 17.48
CA LEU A 37 -7.64 -10.98 16.32
C LEU A 37 -9.02 -10.33 16.23
N ALA A 38 -10.10 -11.10 16.37
CA ALA A 38 -11.46 -10.57 16.35
C ALA A 38 -11.64 -9.46 17.40
N GLU A 39 -11.22 -9.69 18.64
CA GLU A 39 -11.26 -8.69 19.72
C GLU A 39 -10.46 -7.42 19.39
N LYS A 40 -9.27 -7.56 18.79
CA LYS A 40 -8.45 -6.41 18.37
C LYS A 40 -9.11 -5.62 17.25
N VAL A 41 -9.74 -6.30 16.29
CA VAL A 41 -10.46 -5.67 15.18
C VAL A 41 -11.71 -4.97 15.69
N ASP A 42 -12.52 -5.63 16.51
CA ASP A 42 -13.73 -5.06 17.10
C ASP A 42 -13.40 -3.83 17.93
N LYS A 43 -12.39 -3.93 18.82
CA LYS A 43 -11.90 -2.77 19.58
C LYS A 43 -11.47 -1.62 18.68
N ALA A 44 -10.78 -1.91 17.58
CA ALA A 44 -10.35 -0.88 16.64
C ALA A 44 -11.53 -0.25 15.90
N ILE A 45 -12.56 -1.02 15.53
CA ILE A 45 -13.79 -0.54 14.91
C ILE A 45 -14.55 0.36 15.88
N THR A 46 -14.79 -0.08 17.13
CA THR A 46 -15.46 0.74 18.16
C THR A 46 -14.73 2.06 18.36
N GLN A 47 -13.40 2.02 18.54
CA GLN A 47 -12.60 3.25 18.65
C GLN A 47 -12.74 4.17 17.45
N ILE A 48 -12.83 3.65 16.22
CA ILE A 48 -13.01 4.47 15.03
C ILE A 48 -14.41 5.10 15.00
N ILE A 49 -15.44 4.38 15.40
CA ILE A 49 -16.81 4.90 15.51
C ILE A 49 -16.83 6.06 16.52
N ASP A 50 -16.34 5.82 17.73
CA ASP A 50 -16.30 6.83 18.80
C ASP A 50 -15.50 8.07 18.38
N LEU A 51 -14.34 7.88 17.74
CA LEU A 51 -13.51 8.98 17.27
C LEU A 51 -14.20 9.77 16.15
N ASN A 52 -14.92 9.10 15.25
CA ASN A 52 -15.63 9.77 14.15
C ASN A 52 -16.84 10.56 14.65
N GLU A 53 -17.55 10.08 15.67
CA GLU A 53 -18.66 10.80 16.31
C GLU A 53 -18.21 12.07 17.03
N ASN A 54 -16.99 12.06 17.58
CA ASN A 54 -16.44 13.17 18.38
C ASN A 54 -15.34 13.97 17.64
N SER A 55 -15.22 13.83 16.31
CA SER A 55 -14.13 14.47 15.57
C SER A 55 -14.44 15.89 15.10
N ASP A 56 -13.49 16.80 15.29
CA ASP A 56 -13.47 18.14 14.66
C ASP A 56 -13.11 18.06 13.16
N GLY A 57 -13.79 17.21 12.39
CA GLY A 57 -13.61 17.06 10.94
C GLY A 57 -12.53 16.07 10.49
N MET A 58 -11.84 15.39 11.41
CA MET A 58 -10.91 14.27 11.12
C MET A 58 -11.66 12.95 10.96
N THR A 59 -11.65 12.35 9.77
CA THR A 59 -12.23 11.01 9.58
C THR A 59 -11.20 9.91 9.83
N TYR A 60 -11.47 9.04 10.79
CA TYR A 60 -10.74 7.82 11.09
C TYR A 60 -11.29 6.64 10.28
N SER A 61 -10.41 5.71 9.93
CA SER A 61 -10.79 4.53 9.16
C SER A 61 -9.86 3.34 9.41
N ILE A 62 -10.27 2.18 8.93
CA ILE A 62 -9.47 0.96 8.91
C ILE A 62 -9.44 0.38 7.50
N GLU A 63 -8.28 -0.13 7.10
CA GLU A 63 -8.13 -0.92 5.89
C GLU A 63 -8.12 -2.41 6.24
N LEU A 64 -9.15 -3.11 5.79
CA LEU A 64 -9.31 -4.53 6.07
C LEU A 64 -8.58 -5.37 5.02
N PRO A 65 -7.79 -6.36 5.45
CA PRO A 65 -7.23 -7.39 4.59
C PRO A 65 -8.33 -8.15 3.85
N LYS A 66 -7.96 -8.72 2.70
CA LYS A 66 -8.87 -9.54 1.91
C LYS A 66 -9.38 -10.72 2.72
N GLY A 67 -10.69 -10.92 2.63
CA GLY A 67 -11.40 -11.98 3.32
C GLY A 67 -11.59 -11.78 4.82
N ILE A 68 -11.21 -10.66 5.45
CA ILE A 68 -11.72 -10.30 6.80
C ILE A 68 -13.09 -9.64 6.72
N SER A 69 -13.40 -9.00 5.59
CA SER A 69 -14.58 -8.16 5.42
C SER A 69 -15.92 -8.91 5.41
N HIS A 70 -16.01 -10.23 5.57
CA HIS A 70 -17.27 -10.94 5.37
C HIS A 70 -18.22 -10.89 6.59
N ASN A 71 -17.72 -10.58 7.80
CA ASN A 71 -18.53 -10.64 9.03
C ASN A 71 -18.81 -9.29 9.69
N ILE A 72 -18.38 -8.20 9.08
CA ILE A 72 -18.75 -6.85 9.52
C ILE A 72 -20.02 -6.47 8.76
N GLY A 73 -21.05 -5.99 9.46
CA GLY A 73 -22.28 -5.51 8.80
C GLY A 73 -21.99 -4.36 7.82
N ASP A 74 -22.71 -4.33 6.69
CA ASP A 74 -22.43 -3.35 5.62
C ASP A 74 -22.61 -1.90 6.08
N GLU A 75 -23.52 -1.67 7.03
CA GLU A 75 -23.69 -0.37 7.68
C GLU A 75 -22.39 0.09 8.37
N ILE A 76 -21.80 -0.76 9.22
CA ILE A 76 -20.54 -0.47 9.92
C ILE A 76 -19.42 -0.28 8.91
N LYS A 77 -19.31 -1.16 7.90
CA LYS A 77 -18.29 -1.06 6.86
C LYS A 77 -18.31 0.30 6.17
N SER A 78 -19.49 0.80 5.82
CA SER A 78 -19.63 2.07 5.12
C SER A 78 -19.12 3.26 5.95
N LYS A 79 -19.15 3.16 7.28
CA LYS A 79 -18.68 4.18 8.22
C LYS A 79 -17.17 4.10 8.48
N VAL A 80 -16.61 2.89 8.60
CA VAL A 80 -15.24 2.71 9.13
C VAL A 80 -14.22 2.20 8.12
N VAL A 81 -14.63 1.51 7.05
CA VAL A 81 -13.69 0.82 6.14
C VAL A 81 -13.36 1.70 4.94
N LYS A 82 -12.08 1.99 4.71
CA LYS A 82 -11.61 2.72 3.53
C LYS A 82 -10.37 2.06 2.92
N GLU A 83 -10.46 1.69 1.64
CA GLU A 83 -9.31 1.19 0.86
C GLU A 83 -8.25 2.28 0.60
N LEU A 84 -7.01 1.87 0.35
CA LEU A 84 -5.96 2.77 -0.09
C LEU A 84 -6.31 3.42 -1.43
N THR A 85 -6.12 4.73 -1.48
CA THR A 85 -6.11 5.51 -2.70
C THR A 85 -4.74 5.44 -3.36
N ALA A 86 -4.70 5.76 -4.66
CA ALA A 86 -3.45 5.78 -5.39
C ALA A 86 -2.46 6.87 -4.88
N TYR A 87 -2.94 7.98 -4.31
CA TYR A 87 -2.05 8.96 -3.68
C TYR A 87 -1.42 8.41 -2.40
N GLU A 88 -2.19 7.69 -1.59
CA GLU A 88 -1.67 7.05 -0.37
C GLU A 88 -0.60 5.99 -0.70
N VAL A 89 -0.82 5.15 -1.72
CA VAL A 89 0.19 4.19 -2.22
C VAL A 89 1.48 4.88 -2.72
N ARG A 90 1.35 6.02 -3.41
CA ARG A 90 2.51 6.81 -3.84
C ARG A 90 3.22 7.52 -2.68
N ILE A 91 2.48 7.93 -1.65
CA ILE A 91 3.04 8.49 -0.41
C ILE A 91 3.82 7.42 0.33
N PHE A 92 3.29 6.21 0.52
CA PHE A 92 4.03 5.09 1.09
C PHE A 92 5.34 4.84 0.35
N THR A 93 5.29 4.83 -0.98
CA THR A 93 6.48 4.73 -1.84
C THR A 93 7.49 5.84 -1.59
N SER A 94 7.01 7.07 -1.41
CA SER A 94 7.86 8.22 -1.11
C SER A 94 8.45 8.15 0.30
N ILE A 95 7.67 7.69 1.29
CA ILE A 95 8.12 7.51 2.68
C ILE A 95 9.19 6.43 2.77
N VAL A 96 9.07 5.31 2.05
CA VAL A 96 10.13 4.28 1.98
C VAL A 96 11.44 4.89 1.46
N ALA A 97 11.37 5.69 0.39
CA ALA A 97 12.54 6.38 -0.14
C ALA A 97 13.13 7.38 0.88
N LEU A 98 12.28 8.16 1.56
CA LEU A 98 12.71 9.14 2.55
C LEU A 98 13.33 8.49 3.78
N ALA A 99 12.76 7.40 4.28
CA ALA A 99 13.31 6.65 5.40
C ALA A 99 14.72 6.11 5.08
N GLN A 100 14.93 5.60 3.86
CA GLN A 100 16.25 5.14 3.42
C GLN A 100 17.25 6.30 3.24
N LEU A 101 16.80 7.45 2.75
CA LEU A 101 17.64 8.65 2.65
C LEU A 101 18.01 9.18 4.04
N ALA A 102 17.06 9.25 4.97
CA ALA A 102 17.29 9.65 6.35
C ALA A 102 18.27 8.68 7.05
N LYS A 103 18.08 7.36 6.86
CA LYS A 103 19.01 6.33 7.36
C LYS A 103 20.43 6.52 6.80
N ALA A 104 20.56 6.79 5.50
CA ALA A 104 21.86 7.02 4.87
C ALA A 104 22.56 8.31 5.35
N ARG A 105 21.79 9.27 5.91
CA ARG A 105 22.30 10.51 6.53
C ARG A 105 22.39 10.44 8.06
N SER A 106 22.12 9.28 8.67
CA SER A 106 22.05 9.11 10.12
C SER A 106 21.00 9.99 10.82
N GLU A 107 19.92 10.35 10.12
CA GLU A 107 18.79 11.18 10.60
C GLU A 107 17.57 10.34 11.02
N LEU A 108 17.66 9.01 10.88
CA LEU A 108 16.58 8.08 11.25
C LEU A 108 16.84 7.49 12.63
N PHE A 109 15.89 7.70 13.54
CA PHE A 109 15.95 7.23 14.92
C PHE A 109 14.99 6.05 15.11
N TYR A 110 15.51 4.89 15.52
CA TYR A 110 14.67 3.71 15.78
C TYR A 110 14.17 3.69 17.22
N LEU A 111 12.85 3.57 17.39
CA LEU A 111 12.14 3.47 18.65
C LEU A 111 11.80 1.99 18.89
N GLU A 112 12.78 1.25 19.43
CA GLU A 112 12.72 -0.21 19.59
C GLU A 112 11.46 -0.70 20.32
N LYS A 113 11.10 -0.04 21.43
CA LYS A 113 9.96 -0.45 22.29
C LYS A 113 8.61 -0.48 21.56
N ILE A 114 8.48 0.27 20.46
CA ILE A 114 7.24 0.36 19.69
C ILE A 114 7.43 -0.09 18.24
N ASN A 115 8.60 -0.61 17.86
CA ASN A 115 8.96 -1.00 16.50
C ASN A 115 8.68 0.09 15.45
N ARG A 116 9.08 1.34 15.71
CA ARG A 116 8.87 2.45 14.76
C ARG A 116 10.13 3.25 14.53
N ALA A 117 10.21 3.93 13.39
CA ALA A 117 11.30 4.88 13.11
C ALA A 117 10.76 6.30 13.07
N TYR A 118 11.50 7.23 13.68
CA TYR A 118 11.28 8.66 13.65
C TYR A 118 12.28 9.32 12.71
N PHE A 119 11.81 10.24 11.87
CA PHE A 119 12.67 11.12 11.05
C PHE A 119 11.89 12.35 10.57
N GLU A 120 12.62 13.32 10.02
CA GLU A 120 12.08 14.59 9.56
C GLU A 120 12.05 14.69 8.03
N VAL A 121 10.96 15.23 7.48
CA VAL A 121 10.76 15.40 6.04
C VAL A 121 10.08 16.73 5.73
N THR A 122 10.35 17.30 4.56
CA THR A 122 9.59 18.46 4.06
C THR A 122 8.54 18.02 3.05
N LEU A 123 7.46 18.78 2.92
CA LEU A 123 6.44 18.52 1.90
C LEU A 123 7.02 18.58 0.48
N THR A 124 8.01 19.45 0.24
CA THR A 124 8.77 19.53 -1.01
C THR A 124 9.48 18.23 -1.36
N GLN A 125 10.08 17.55 -0.38
CA GLN A 125 10.71 16.25 -0.60
C GLN A 125 9.69 15.17 -0.97
N ILE A 126 8.52 15.17 -0.32
CA ILE A 126 7.40 14.27 -0.65
C ILE A 126 6.92 14.53 -2.09
N PHE A 127 6.68 15.79 -2.46
CA PHE A 127 6.27 16.17 -3.83
C PHE A 127 7.25 15.69 -4.88
N LYS A 128 8.55 15.90 -4.65
CA LYS A 128 9.62 15.46 -5.55
C LYS A 128 9.57 13.95 -5.77
N LEU A 129 9.44 13.16 -4.70
CA LEU A 129 9.37 11.70 -4.77
C LEU A 129 8.03 11.16 -5.28
N MET A 130 6.96 11.95 -5.20
CA MET A 130 5.68 11.66 -5.86
C MET A 130 5.65 12.03 -7.35
N GLY A 131 6.76 12.56 -7.88
CA GLY A 131 6.87 13.02 -9.27
C GLY A 131 6.07 14.28 -9.58
N ILE A 132 5.71 15.08 -8.57
CA ILE A 132 4.99 16.34 -8.76
C ILE A 132 6.02 17.43 -9.11
N ALA A 133 5.88 18.02 -10.30
CA ALA A 133 6.77 19.07 -10.77
C ALA A 133 6.59 20.37 -9.96
N ALA A 134 7.67 21.13 -9.78
CA ALA A 134 7.60 22.47 -9.21
C ALA A 134 6.62 23.34 -10.03
N GLY A 135 5.71 24.04 -9.35
CA GLY A 135 4.68 24.86 -10.00
C GLY A 135 3.42 24.14 -10.49
N ARG A 136 3.34 22.80 -10.43
CA ARG A 136 2.08 22.08 -10.72
C ARG A 136 1.15 22.06 -9.51
N GLY A 137 0.18 22.96 -9.57
CA GLY A 137 -1.22 22.75 -9.17
C GLY A 137 -1.50 22.61 -7.68
N LYS A 138 -2.05 23.66 -7.08
CA LYS A 138 -2.70 23.67 -5.74
C LYS A 138 -3.46 22.36 -5.44
N LYS A 139 -4.19 21.84 -6.43
CA LYS A 139 -4.93 20.58 -6.38
C LYS A 139 -4.08 19.34 -6.04
N ASP A 140 -2.92 19.16 -6.67
CA ASP A 140 -2.04 18.02 -6.38
C ASP A 140 -1.47 18.13 -4.96
N GLY A 141 -1.10 19.35 -4.54
CA GLY A 141 -0.66 19.65 -3.18
C GLY A 141 -1.73 19.33 -2.14
N ASP A 142 -2.96 19.78 -2.36
CA ASP A 142 -4.11 19.53 -1.48
C ASP A 142 -4.41 18.03 -1.36
N LEU A 143 -4.31 17.28 -2.47
CA LEU A 143 -4.49 15.82 -2.47
C LEU A 143 -3.40 15.11 -1.68
N VAL A 144 -2.14 15.53 -1.78
CA VAL A 144 -1.04 14.96 -0.98
C VAL A 144 -1.27 15.23 0.50
N LYS A 145 -1.59 16.48 0.88
CA LYS A 145 -1.89 16.86 2.27
C LYS A 145 -3.05 16.03 2.82
N LYS A 146 -4.15 15.93 2.05
CA LYS A 146 -5.32 15.10 2.41
C LYS A 146 -4.96 13.63 2.57
N SER A 147 -4.14 13.08 1.69
CA SER A 147 -3.71 11.68 1.78
C SER A 147 -2.74 11.43 2.94
N LEU A 148 -1.88 12.38 3.29
CA LEU A 148 -1.03 12.31 4.49
C LEU A 148 -1.87 12.27 5.76
N LEU A 149 -2.86 13.17 5.88
CA LEU A 149 -3.79 13.18 7.01
C LEU A 149 -4.64 11.91 7.07
N SER A 150 -5.11 11.43 5.91
CA SER A 150 -5.84 10.15 5.80
C SER A 150 -5.00 8.97 6.29
N LEU A 151 -3.71 8.92 5.94
CA LEU A 151 -2.81 7.85 6.39
C LEU A 151 -2.53 7.90 7.90
N GLN A 152 -2.51 9.10 8.49
CA GLN A 152 -2.36 9.27 9.94
C GLN A 152 -3.57 8.73 10.71
N SER A 153 -4.78 8.90 10.17
CA SER A 153 -6.03 8.45 10.81
C SER A 153 -6.49 7.06 10.36
N LYS A 154 -5.76 6.40 9.47
CA LYS A 154 -6.09 5.07 8.94
C LYS A 154 -5.29 3.97 9.63
N LYS A 155 -6.00 3.00 10.23
CA LYS A 155 -5.43 1.79 10.83
C LYS A 155 -5.30 0.66 9.80
N PHE A 156 -4.31 -0.19 9.98
CA PHE A 156 -4.05 -1.37 9.17
C PHE A 156 -3.92 -2.60 10.05
N ILE A 157 -4.29 -3.76 9.51
CA ILE A 157 -4.16 -5.05 10.17
C ILE A 157 -3.05 -5.85 9.49
N TYR A 158 -2.09 -6.33 10.26
CA TYR A 158 -1.01 -7.19 9.76
C TYR A 158 -0.45 -8.07 10.88
N HIS A 159 0.43 -8.98 10.49
CA HIS A 159 1.13 -9.89 11.39
C HIS A 159 2.61 -9.52 11.50
N GLU A 160 3.11 -9.43 12.72
CA GLU A 160 4.52 -9.21 13.05
C GLU A 160 4.87 -10.03 14.31
N ASP A 161 5.98 -10.77 14.28
CA ASP A 161 6.48 -11.55 15.43
C ASP A 161 5.41 -12.39 16.16
N GLU A 162 4.61 -13.16 15.39
CA GLU A 162 3.53 -14.02 15.91
C GLU A 162 2.34 -13.25 16.52
N GLN A 163 2.28 -11.94 16.34
CA GLN A 163 1.24 -11.08 16.86
C GLN A 163 0.49 -10.34 15.76
N PHE A 164 -0.83 -10.26 15.95
CA PHE A 164 -1.66 -9.35 15.18
C PHE A 164 -1.49 -7.92 15.66
N ILE A 165 -1.18 -7.03 14.74
CA ILE A 165 -1.06 -5.60 14.98
C ILE A 165 -2.23 -4.90 14.28
N VAL A 166 -2.84 -3.95 15.01
CA VAL A 166 -3.85 -3.03 14.46
C VAL A 166 -3.43 -1.61 14.80
N SER A 167 -2.77 -0.93 13.85
CA SER A 167 -2.12 0.34 14.10
C SER A 167 -2.09 1.22 12.84
N PRO A 168 -1.97 2.55 12.98
CA PRO A 168 -1.64 3.41 11.85
C PRO A 168 -0.19 3.19 11.44
N LEU A 169 0.05 3.11 10.13
CA LEU A 169 1.39 2.89 9.58
C LEU A 169 2.27 4.14 9.60
N VAL A 170 1.67 5.32 9.48
CA VAL A 170 2.34 6.62 9.46
C VAL A 170 1.69 7.50 10.52
N GLN A 171 2.50 8.24 11.27
CA GLN A 171 2.06 9.28 12.19
C GLN A 171 2.83 10.56 11.91
N ILE A 172 2.12 11.68 11.88
CA ILE A 172 2.71 13.00 11.72
C ILE A 172 2.63 13.69 13.08
N HIS A 173 3.76 14.19 13.54
CA HIS A 173 3.92 14.87 14.82
C HIS A 173 4.13 16.35 14.55
N GLY A 174 3.38 17.19 15.26
CA GLY A 174 3.51 18.63 15.14
C GLY A 174 2.71 19.36 16.22
N TYR A 175 3.42 20.12 17.06
CA TYR A 175 2.87 21.19 17.87
C TYR A 175 2.93 22.49 17.04
N GLY A 176 1.82 23.22 17.00
CA GLY A 176 1.69 24.51 16.32
C GLY A 176 0.37 24.60 15.55
N THR A 177 -0.59 25.35 16.12
CA THR A 177 -1.91 25.69 15.58
C THR A 177 -2.01 25.57 14.05
N GLU A 178 -2.70 24.51 13.61
CA GLU A 178 -3.24 24.05 12.32
C GLU A 178 -2.95 24.76 10.98
N LYS A 179 -2.50 26.01 10.93
CA LYS A 179 -2.28 26.76 9.68
C LYS A 179 -0.89 26.59 9.04
N ASN A 180 0.16 26.26 9.80
CA ASN A 180 1.54 26.32 9.30
C ASN A 180 2.30 24.98 9.26
N ILE A 181 1.65 23.85 9.59
CA ILE A 181 2.33 22.53 9.65
C ILE A 181 2.98 22.12 8.32
N TRP A 182 2.48 22.65 7.20
CA TRP A 182 2.90 22.27 5.85
C TRP A 182 4.10 23.08 5.34
N ASP A 183 4.44 24.18 6.01
CA ASP A 183 5.49 25.12 5.58
C ASP A 183 6.83 24.82 6.27
N THR A 184 6.84 23.89 7.22
CA THR A 184 8.02 23.48 7.98
C THR A 184 8.42 22.03 7.73
N SER A 185 9.45 21.58 8.45
CA SER A 185 9.75 20.16 8.61
C SER A 185 8.57 19.44 9.28
N LEU A 186 8.12 18.35 8.68
CA LEU A 186 7.18 17.37 9.23
C LEU A 186 7.98 16.31 9.98
N LYS A 187 7.72 16.21 11.28
CA LYS A 187 8.25 15.12 12.11
C LYS A 187 7.34 13.92 11.91
N ILE A 188 7.86 12.81 11.41
CA ILE A 188 7.04 11.62 11.17
C ILE A 188 7.58 10.40 11.88
N THR A 189 6.67 9.55 12.33
CA THR A 189 6.98 8.19 12.77
C THR A 189 6.33 7.20 11.84
N VAL A 190 7.10 6.22 11.39
CA VAL A 190 6.64 5.16 10.49
C VAL A 190 6.82 3.81 11.16
N ASP A 191 5.91 2.89 10.88
CA ASP A 191 5.99 1.51 11.33
C ASP A 191 7.24 0.77 10.79
N SER A 192 7.70 -0.26 11.49
CA SER A 192 8.82 -1.13 11.08
C SER A 192 8.68 -1.66 9.65
N CYS A 193 7.45 -1.79 9.13
CA CYS A 193 7.22 -2.28 7.77
C CYS A 193 7.81 -1.39 6.67
N PHE A 194 8.28 -0.18 6.97
CA PHE A 194 8.94 0.72 6.01
C PHE A 194 10.45 0.55 5.90
N PHE A 195 11.12 0.01 6.93
CA PHE A 195 12.59 0.07 7.05
C PHE A 195 13.24 -1.17 7.66
N ASP A 196 12.46 -2.08 8.24
CA ASP A 196 13.00 -3.31 8.82
C ASP A 196 13.25 -4.36 7.74
N PHE A 197 14.44 -4.28 7.16
CA PHE A 197 14.94 -5.24 6.19
C PHE A 197 15.70 -6.40 6.84
N ALA A 198 15.99 -6.31 8.15
CA ALA A 198 16.96 -7.15 8.84
C ALA A 198 16.33 -8.29 9.65
N LYS A 199 15.05 -8.17 10.06
CA LYS A 199 14.45 -9.13 10.99
C LYS A 199 13.90 -10.45 10.40
N SER A 200 13.91 -10.71 9.08
CA SER A 200 13.56 -12.07 8.60
C SER A 200 14.19 -12.47 7.25
N LYS A 201 14.06 -13.76 6.92
CA LYS A 201 14.73 -14.56 5.88
C LYS A 201 14.56 -14.01 4.44
N LYS A 202 15.27 -14.59 3.46
CA LYS A 202 15.21 -14.32 2.00
C LYS A 202 13.86 -13.70 1.53
N HIS A 203 13.92 -12.65 0.70
CA HIS A 203 12.76 -11.93 0.12
C HIS A 203 12.01 -10.92 1.01
N THR A 204 12.67 -10.32 2.02
CA THR A 204 12.09 -9.23 2.83
C THR A 204 11.80 -7.95 2.06
N TYR A 205 12.52 -7.73 0.96
CA TYR A 205 12.35 -6.57 0.09
C TYR A 205 12.51 -6.95 -1.38
N PHE A 206 12.19 -6.00 -2.26
CA PHE A 206 12.55 -6.03 -3.67
C PHE A 206 13.02 -4.65 -4.12
N LEU A 207 13.76 -4.59 -5.23
CA LEU A 207 14.31 -3.34 -5.71
C LEU A 207 13.30 -2.58 -6.57
N LEU A 208 12.98 -1.34 -6.18
CA LEU A 208 12.14 -0.42 -6.94
C LEU A 208 12.95 0.81 -7.39
N PRO A 209 12.75 1.37 -8.60
CA PRO A 209 13.39 2.62 -8.99
C PRO A 209 12.99 3.76 -8.04
N PHE A 210 13.95 4.59 -7.64
CA PHE A 210 13.67 5.75 -6.77
C PHE A 210 12.70 6.77 -7.41
N ASP A 211 12.64 6.81 -8.74
CA ASP A 211 11.81 7.71 -9.54
C ASP A 211 10.52 7.05 -10.06
N ILE A 212 10.12 5.89 -9.52
CA ILE A 212 8.97 5.12 -10.04
C ILE A 212 7.67 5.93 -10.11
N ASN A 213 7.35 6.73 -9.08
CA ASN A 213 6.16 7.57 -9.07
C ASN A 213 6.17 8.60 -10.19
N LYS A 214 7.36 9.14 -10.52
CA LYS A 214 7.54 10.07 -11.64
C LYS A 214 7.26 9.37 -12.96
N ARG A 215 7.86 8.20 -13.19
CA ARG A 215 7.61 7.39 -14.40
C ARG A 215 6.13 7.03 -14.57
N LEU A 216 5.48 6.61 -13.49
CA LEU A 216 4.05 6.26 -13.52
C LEU A 216 3.17 7.47 -13.82
N ARG A 217 3.52 8.66 -13.33
CA ARG A 217 2.80 9.90 -13.63
C ARG A 217 3.04 10.39 -15.06
N GLU A 218 4.23 10.18 -15.62
CA GLU A 218 4.55 10.54 -17.01
C GLU A 218 3.73 9.69 -18.00
N VAL A 219 3.59 8.39 -17.73
CA VAL A 219 2.83 7.46 -18.58
C VAL A 219 1.32 7.57 -18.33
N ASN A 220 0.88 7.60 -17.08
CA ASN A 220 -0.55 7.69 -16.75
C ASN A 220 -0.97 9.14 -16.49
N LYS A 221 -1.35 9.84 -17.57
CA LYS A 221 -1.97 11.17 -17.48
C LYS A 221 -3.34 11.07 -16.78
N GLY A 222 -3.62 11.97 -15.83
CA GLY A 222 -4.90 12.04 -15.12
C GLY A 222 -4.88 11.44 -13.71
N ARG A 223 -6.04 10.96 -13.23
CA ARG A 223 -6.18 10.40 -11.87
C ARG A 223 -5.37 9.09 -11.76
N PRO A 224 -4.45 8.98 -10.79
CA PRO A 224 -3.69 7.75 -10.57
C PRO A 224 -4.61 6.57 -10.25
N ASN A 225 -4.26 5.37 -10.76
CA ASN A 225 -5.04 4.15 -10.58
C ASN A 225 -4.29 3.18 -9.66
N VAL A 226 -4.82 2.97 -8.45
CA VAL A 226 -4.20 2.13 -7.42
C VAL A 226 -3.95 0.70 -7.91
N SER A 227 -4.87 0.12 -8.69
CA SER A 227 -4.74 -1.23 -9.25
C SER A 227 -3.53 -1.37 -10.17
N VAL A 228 -3.23 -0.33 -10.94
CA VAL A 228 -2.07 -0.30 -11.86
C VAL A 228 -0.78 -0.12 -11.07
N GLU A 229 -0.77 0.76 -10.06
CA GLU A 229 0.38 0.99 -9.18
C GLU A 229 0.79 -0.31 -8.46
N LEU A 230 -0.19 -1.05 -7.92
CA LEU A 230 0.02 -2.33 -7.26
C LEU A 230 0.60 -3.38 -8.23
N LEU A 231 0.02 -3.52 -9.43
CA LEU A 231 0.56 -4.44 -10.44
C LEU A 231 2.03 -4.16 -10.73
N VAL A 232 2.37 -2.89 -10.95
CA VAL A 232 3.75 -2.48 -11.25
C VAL A 232 4.70 -2.88 -10.12
N LYS A 233 4.34 -2.62 -8.86
CA LYS A 233 5.16 -3.04 -7.71
C LYS A 233 5.32 -4.56 -7.64
N TYR A 234 4.25 -5.33 -7.86
CA TYR A 234 4.33 -6.80 -7.91
C TYR A 234 5.19 -7.33 -9.06
N LEU A 235 5.16 -6.69 -10.22
CA LEU A 235 6.03 -7.03 -11.33
C LEU A 235 7.51 -6.78 -11.00
N TYR A 236 7.83 -5.67 -10.33
CA TYR A 236 9.18 -5.44 -9.80
C TYR A 236 9.58 -6.49 -8.77
N GLN A 237 8.68 -6.89 -7.88
CA GLN A 237 8.92 -7.97 -6.92
C GLN A 237 9.22 -9.29 -7.63
N SER A 238 8.40 -9.68 -8.62
CA SER A 238 8.61 -10.89 -9.40
C SER A 238 9.92 -10.88 -10.18
N LYS A 239 10.24 -9.76 -10.84
CA LYS A 239 11.53 -9.58 -11.52
C LYS A 239 12.72 -9.66 -10.56
N HIS A 240 12.55 -9.21 -9.31
CA HIS A 240 13.58 -9.29 -8.29
C HIS A 240 13.76 -10.71 -7.74
N CYS A 241 12.67 -11.46 -7.59
CA CYS A 241 12.68 -12.80 -7.00
C CYS A 241 12.91 -13.93 -8.03
N SER A 242 12.77 -13.65 -9.32
CA SER A 242 12.93 -14.63 -10.39
C SER A 242 14.36 -14.65 -10.93
N ASN A 243 14.90 -15.84 -11.17
CA ASN A 243 16.16 -16.03 -11.90
C ASN A 243 15.94 -16.16 -13.42
N VAL A 244 14.68 -16.20 -13.86
CA VAL A 244 14.28 -16.25 -15.27
C VAL A 244 13.66 -14.92 -15.69
N SER A 245 13.85 -14.54 -16.95
CA SER A 245 13.32 -13.31 -17.54
C SER A 245 11.79 -13.32 -17.73
N THR A 246 11.10 -14.32 -17.19
CA THR A 246 9.65 -14.47 -17.31
C THR A 246 8.98 -14.72 -15.97
N VAL A 247 7.70 -14.37 -15.88
CA VAL A 247 6.80 -14.78 -14.79
C VAL A 247 5.43 -15.10 -15.35
N GLU A 248 4.75 -16.08 -14.76
CA GLU A 248 3.38 -16.42 -15.10
C GLU A 248 2.41 -15.93 -14.01
N TYR A 249 1.32 -15.31 -14.42
CA TYR A 249 0.19 -15.02 -13.54
C TYR A 249 -1.12 -15.54 -14.12
N SER A 250 -1.89 -16.26 -13.31
CA SER A 250 -3.28 -16.56 -13.65
C SER A 250 -4.13 -15.29 -13.64
N HIS A 251 -5.27 -15.31 -14.35
CA HIS A 251 -6.23 -14.22 -14.31
C HIS A 251 -6.71 -13.90 -12.89
N SER A 252 -7.01 -14.94 -12.09
CA SER A 252 -7.40 -14.80 -10.68
C SER A 252 -6.31 -14.12 -9.86
N ARG A 253 -5.04 -14.49 -10.06
CA ARG A 253 -3.92 -13.85 -9.36
C ARG A 253 -3.79 -12.37 -9.70
N LEU A 254 -4.03 -11.97 -10.94
CA LEU A 254 -4.03 -10.56 -11.33
C LEU A 254 -5.20 -9.78 -10.73
N VAL A 255 -6.41 -10.37 -10.72
CA VAL A 255 -7.57 -9.80 -10.01
C VAL A 255 -7.21 -9.53 -8.55
N ASP A 256 -6.44 -10.43 -7.94
CA ASP A 256 -6.00 -10.27 -6.57
C ASP A 256 -4.93 -9.20 -6.37
N ILE A 257 -3.84 -9.26 -7.13
CA ILE A 257 -2.74 -8.30 -7.07
C ILE A 257 -3.24 -6.87 -7.30
N MET A 258 -4.16 -6.69 -8.23
CA MET A 258 -4.68 -5.38 -8.64
C MET A 258 -5.87 -4.90 -7.80
N ASN A 259 -6.27 -5.65 -6.78
CA ASN A 259 -7.48 -5.40 -5.98
C ASN A 259 -8.73 -5.09 -6.83
N LEU A 260 -9.04 -5.95 -7.80
CA LEU A 260 -10.14 -5.76 -8.75
C LEU A 260 -11.46 -6.39 -8.29
N SER A 261 -11.50 -6.96 -7.09
CA SER A 261 -12.67 -7.61 -6.50
C SER A 261 -13.90 -6.70 -6.42
N ARG A 262 -13.71 -5.38 -6.28
CA ARG A 262 -14.80 -4.40 -6.34
C ARG A 262 -15.59 -4.42 -7.66
N TYR A 263 -14.93 -4.75 -8.79
CA TYR A 263 -15.61 -4.86 -10.07
C TYR A 263 -16.47 -6.11 -10.15
N ILE A 264 -16.08 -7.18 -9.46
CA ILE A 264 -16.90 -8.38 -9.32
C ILE A 264 -18.15 -8.06 -8.49
N LYS A 265 -17.97 -7.43 -7.31
CA LYS A 265 -19.08 -7.02 -6.43
C LYS A 265 -20.10 -6.13 -7.16
N ASN A 266 -19.61 -5.22 -8.01
CA ASN A 266 -20.46 -4.30 -8.78
C ASN A 266 -20.92 -4.86 -10.13
N LYS A 267 -20.76 -6.18 -10.37
CA LYS A 267 -21.13 -6.87 -11.63
C LYS A 267 -20.54 -6.23 -12.89
N ASN A 268 -19.37 -5.60 -12.78
CA ASN A 268 -18.70 -4.88 -13.85
C ASN A 268 -17.46 -5.62 -14.36
N TYR A 269 -17.66 -6.89 -14.72
CA TYR A 269 -16.62 -7.81 -15.19
C TYR A 269 -15.79 -7.29 -16.38
N PRO A 270 -16.35 -6.58 -17.38
CA PRO A 270 -15.56 -6.07 -18.50
C PRO A 270 -14.43 -5.12 -18.08
N ARG A 271 -14.60 -4.39 -16.97
CA ARG A 271 -13.57 -3.48 -16.45
C ARG A 271 -12.35 -4.21 -15.89
N ILE A 272 -12.46 -5.48 -15.53
CA ILE A 272 -11.33 -6.27 -15.02
C ILE A 272 -10.27 -6.45 -16.11
N LYS A 273 -10.68 -6.97 -17.28
CA LYS A 273 -9.77 -7.16 -18.42
C LYS A 273 -9.15 -5.84 -18.88
N ALA A 274 -9.95 -4.77 -18.94
CA ALA A 274 -9.46 -3.43 -19.30
C ALA A 274 -8.43 -2.88 -18.29
N ALA A 275 -8.64 -3.09 -16.98
CA ALA A 275 -7.70 -2.67 -15.96
C ALA A 275 -6.37 -3.44 -16.03
N ILE A 276 -6.43 -4.77 -16.21
CA ILE A 276 -5.24 -5.63 -16.41
C ILE A 276 -4.45 -5.18 -17.63
N LYS A 277 -5.12 -4.99 -18.78
CA LYS A 277 -4.51 -4.51 -20.02
C LYS A 277 -3.79 -3.17 -19.82
N LYS A 278 -4.47 -2.19 -19.19
CA LYS A 278 -3.85 -0.89 -18.85
C LYS A 278 -2.63 -1.04 -17.94
N GLY A 279 -2.68 -1.98 -17.00
CA GLY A 279 -1.56 -2.32 -16.13
C GLY A 279 -0.33 -2.78 -16.93
N PHE A 280 -0.51 -3.71 -17.86
CA PHE A 280 0.56 -4.17 -18.74
C PHE A 280 1.06 -3.10 -19.70
N GLU A 281 0.17 -2.31 -20.30
CA GLU A 281 0.55 -1.17 -21.16
C GLU A 281 1.40 -0.15 -20.37
N THR A 282 1.01 0.14 -19.13
CA THR A 282 1.80 1.00 -18.24
C THR A 282 3.18 0.40 -17.97
N ALA A 283 3.23 -0.88 -17.61
CA ALA A 283 4.48 -1.58 -17.30
C ALA A 283 5.44 -1.65 -18.52
N LYS A 284 4.90 -1.80 -19.74
CA LYS A 284 5.67 -1.68 -20.99
C LYS A 284 6.21 -0.27 -21.19
N ALA A 285 5.36 0.74 -21.01
CA ALA A 285 5.73 2.14 -21.22
C ALA A 285 6.77 2.69 -20.22
N ILE A 286 6.85 2.12 -19.01
CA ILE A 286 7.92 2.44 -18.04
C ILE A 286 9.15 1.54 -18.16
N ASP A 287 9.23 0.75 -19.23
CA ASP A 287 10.37 -0.13 -19.54
C ASP A 287 10.59 -1.30 -18.55
N LEU A 288 9.52 -1.79 -17.91
CA LEU A 288 9.57 -2.94 -17.00
C LEU A 288 9.34 -4.27 -17.72
N ILE A 289 8.39 -4.29 -18.66
CA ILE A 289 7.98 -5.46 -19.43
C ILE A 289 8.32 -5.24 -20.90
N GLU A 290 8.80 -6.28 -21.57
CA GLU A 290 8.96 -6.32 -23.02
C GLU A 290 7.64 -6.74 -23.70
N LYS A 291 7.15 -7.94 -23.39
CA LYS A 291 5.91 -8.48 -23.95
C LYS A 291 5.10 -9.28 -22.93
N VAL A 292 3.83 -9.49 -23.26
CA VAL A 292 2.88 -10.31 -22.49
C VAL A 292 2.15 -11.21 -23.48
N GLU A 293 2.10 -12.50 -23.18
CA GLU A 293 1.41 -13.51 -23.97
C GLU A 293 0.23 -14.09 -23.16
N GLU A 294 -0.94 -14.20 -23.78
CA GLU A 294 -2.09 -14.90 -23.21
C GLU A 294 -1.98 -16.39 -23.55
N SER A 295 -2.08 -17.26 -22.55
CA SER A 295 -2.09 -18.71 -22.71
C SER A 295 -3.14 -19.31 -21.79
N LYS A 296 -3.39 -20.61 -21.91
CA LYS A 296 -4.13 -21.37 -20.91
C LYS A 296 -3.20 -22.19 -20.01
N ASN A 297 -3.59 -22.43 -18.76
CA ASN A 297 -2.94 -23.41 -17.89
C ASN A 297 -3.47 -24.83 -18.18
N MET A 298 -2.97 -25.82 -17.43
CA MET A 298 -3.41 -27.23 -17.56
C MET A 298 -4.90 -27.46 -17.24
N PHE A 299 -5.57 -26.48 -16.63
CA PHE A 299 -6.99 -26.52 -16.25
C PHE A 299 -7.86 -25.65 -17.18
N ASP A 300 -7.36 -25.28 -18.36
CA ASP A 300 -8.03 -24.41 -19.33
C ASP A 300 -8.30 -22.97 -18.83
N GLU A 301 -7.65 -22.54 -17.74
CA GLU A 301 -7.79 -21.17 -17.21
C GLU A 301 -6.82 -20.20 -17.89
N LEU A 302 -7.29 -18.97 -18.12
CA LEU A 302 -6.48 -17.89 -18.70
C LEU A 302 -5.29 -17.53 -17.79
N LYS A 303 -4.08 -17.59 -18.36
CA LYS A 303 -2.84 -17.13 -17.76
C LYS A 303 -2.13 -16.11 -18.67
N TYR A 304 -1.29 -15.30 -18.05
CA TYR A 304 -0.46 -14.30 -18.72
C TYR A 304 1.01 -14.61 -18.47
N VAL A 305 1.76 -14.87 -19.54
CA VAL A 305 3.22 -15.04 -19.51
C VAL A 305 3.85 -13.68 -19.78
N ILE A 306 4.56 -13.16 -18.79
CA ILE A 306 5.14 -11.81 -18.81
C ILE A 306 6.64 -11.92 -19.01
N HIS A 307 7.17 -11.25 -20.03
CA HIS A 307 8.59 -11.20 -20.32
C HIS A 307 9.15 -9.86 -19.83
N PHE A 308 10.07 -9.92 -18.87
CA PHE A 308 10.76 -8.74 -18.36
C PHE A 308 11.86 -8.28 -19.32
N LYS A 309 12.06 -6.96 -19.37
CA LYS A 309 13.28 -6.38 -19.95
C LYS A 309 14.51 -6.58 -19.09
#